data_AF-A0A246GHS8-F1
#
_entry.id   AF-A0A246GHS8-F1
#
_cell.length_a   1.000
_cell.length_b   1.000
_cell.length_c   1.000
_cell.angle_alpha   90.00
_cell.angle_beta   90.00
_cell.angle_gamma   90.00
#
_symmetry.space_group_name_H-M   'P 1'
#
loop_
_entity.id
_entity.type
_entity.pdbx_description
1 polymer ?
#
loop_
_entity_poly.entity_id
_entity_poly.type
_entity_poly.pdbx_seq_one_letter_code
_entity_poly.pdbx_strand_id
1 'polypeptide(L)'
;MVSIIMDFVGYFSYLFPEIGEFLDLVWAPFAAFMMILLYKGTVGKIASFLTFVEEITPGLDFIPSFTITWIYEYYQDKKEEK
;
A
#
# COMPACT_ATOMS: atom_id res chain seq x y z
N MET A 1 1.45 11.34 -4.90
CA MET A 1 2.91 11.30 -5.13
C MET A 1 3.63 10.46 -4.08
N VAL A 2 3.33 10.63 -2.78
CA VAL A 2 3.85 9.74 -1.70
C VAL A 2 3.50 8.27 -1.96
N SER A 3 2.30 7.98 -2.43
CA SER A 3 1.82 6.63 -2.73
C SER A 3 2.68 5.88 -3.75
N ILE A 4 3.14 6.55 -4.80
CA ILE A 4 4.01 5.95 -5.82
C ILE A 4 5.37 5.59 -5.23
N ILE A 5 5.91 6.43 -4.34
CA ILE A 5 7.18 6.16 -3.67
C ILE A 5 7.06 4.94 -2.76
N MET A 6 5.92 4.78 -2.05
CA MET A 6 5.69 3.64 -1.18
C MET A 6 5.65 2.32 -1.96
N ASP A 7 4.93 2.28 -3.10
CA ASP A 7 4.93 1.08 -3.94
C ASP A 7 6.35 0.76 -4.45
N PHE A 8 7.13 1.76 -4.87
CA PHE A 8 8.53 1.54 -5.29
C PHE A 8 9.44 0.99 -4.18
N VAL A 9 9.19 1.36 -2.93
CA VAL A 9 9.94 0.82 -1.79
C VAL A 9 9.55 -0.62 -1.51
N GLY A 10 8.26 -0.96 -1.56
CA GLY A 10 7.80 -2.36 -1.47
C GLY A 10 8.41 -3.21 -2.59
N TYR A 11 8.46 -2.68 -3.81
CA TYR A 11 9.12 -3.34 -4.94
C TYR A 11 10.62 -3.58 -4.76
N PHE A 12 11.30 -2.85 -3.86
CA PHE A 12 12.72 -3.03 -3.62
C PHE A 12 13.02 -4.31 -2.82
N SER A 13 12.04 -4.82 -2.03
CA SER A 13 12.13 -6.09 -1.31
C SER A 13 12.33 -7.30 -2.22
N TYR A 14 11.89 -7.21 -3.48
CA TYR A 14 12.05 -8.25 -4.51
C TYR A 14 13.46 -8.43 -5.05
N LEU A 15 14.36 -7.47 -4.86
CA LEU A 15 15.74 -7.61 -5.33
C LEU A 15 16.49 -8.73 -4.59
N PHE A 16 15.98 -9.14 -3.42
CA PHE A 16 16.52 -10.24 -2.63
C PHE A 16 15.36 -11.09 -2.10
N PRO A 17 14.79 -12.02 -2.90
CA PRO A 17 13.58 -12.77 -2.53
C PRO A 17 13.69 -13.52 -1.19
N GLU A 18 14.88 -14.01 -0.82
CA GLU A 18 15.11 -14.68 0.48
C GLU A 18 15.17 -13.72 1.68
N ILE A 19 15.42 -12.42 1.45
CA ILE A 19 15.48 -11.37 2.48
C ILE A 19 14.17 -10.56 2.48
N GLY A 20 13.54 -10.39 1.32
CA GLY A 20 12.27 -9.70 1.12
C GLY A 20 11.17 -10.27 2.01
N GLU A 21 10.97 -11.59 2.00
CA GLU A 21 9.95 -12.25 2.83
C GLU A 21 10.14 -11.99 4.34
N PHE A 22 11.38 -11.82 4.82
CA PHE A 22 11.66 -11.45 6.21
C PHE A 22 11.41 -9.97 6.49
N LEU A 23 11.70 -9.11 5.50
CA LEU A 23 11.41 -7.68 5.57
C LEU A 23 9.90 -7.43 5.56
N ASP A 24 9.10 -8.23 4.86
CA ASP A 24 7.64 -8.13 4.80
C ASP A 24 6.98 -8.27 6.18
N LEU A 25 7.62 -8.97 7.12
CA LEU A 25 7.12 -9.08 8.50
C LEU A 25 7.15 -7.74 9.25
N VAL A 26 8.05 -6.84 8.88
CA VAL A 26 8.15 -5.48 9.42
C VAL A 26 7.47 -4.47 8.47
N TRP A 27 7.61 -4.69 7.17
CA TRP A 27 7.11 -3.82 6.13
C TRP A 27 5.59 -3.88 6.01
N ALA A 28 4.95 -5.05 6.04
CA ALA A 28 3.49 -5.16 5.93
C ALA A 28 2.75 -4.37 7.04
N PRO A 29 3.10 -4.48 8.34
CA PRO A 29 2.51 -3.62 9.38
C PRO A 29 2.77 -2.12 9.15
N PHE A 30 3.98 -1.77 8.69
CA PHE A 30 4.36 -0.40 8.41
C PHE A 30 3.58 0.18 7.23
N ALA A 31 3.47 -0.55 6.13
CA ALA A 31 2.71 -0.20 4.94
C ALA A 31 1.22 -0.02 5.27
N ALA A 32 0.65 -0.96 6.04
CA ALA A 32 -0.72 -0.86 6.52
C ALA A 32 -0.93 0.39 7.40
N PHE A 33 0.01 0.69 8.30
CA PHE A 33 -0.06 1.91 9.12
C PHE A 33 0.00 3.17 8.26
N MET A 34 0.87 3.20 7.26
CA MET A 34 0.99 4.32 6.33
C MET A 34 -0.28 4.54 5.49
N MET A 35 -1.00 3.48 5.11
CA MET A 35 -2.30 3.58 4.46
C MET A 35 -3.34 4.33 5.31
N ILE A 36 -3.39 4.04 6.61
CA ILE A 36 -4.30 4.74 7.54
C ILE A 36 -3.92 6.21 7.69
N LEU A 37 -2.63 6.54 7.62
CA LEU A 37 -2.15 7.91 7.71
C LEU A 37 -2.41 8.71 6.43
N LEU A 38 -2.25 8.09 5.27
CA LEU A 38 -2.36 8.73 3.96
C LEU A 38 -3.82 8.91 3.53
N TYR A 39 -4.70 7.97 3.87
CA TYR A 39 -6.10 7.98 3.46
C TYR A 39 -7.00 7.96 4.69
N LYS A 40 -7.93 8.91 4.77
CA LYS A 40 -8.79 9.06 5.96
C LYS A 40 -10.06 8.21 5.83
N GLY A 41 -10.70 7.99 6.97
CA GLY A 41 -12.03 7.35 7.02
C GLY A 41 -12.00 5.86 6.69
N THR A 42 -13.07 5.39 6.05
CA THR A 42 -13.27 3.97 5.74
C THR A 42 -12.32 3.47 4.65
N VAL A 43 -11.98 4.33 3.69
CA VAL A 43 -11.08 4.00 2.57
C VAL A 43 -9.71 3.59 3.11
N GLY A 44 -9.09 4.40 3.98
CA GLY A 44 -7.80 4.08 4.57
C GLY A 44 -7.78 2.81 5.41
N LYS A 45 -8.87 2.49 6.12
CA LYS A 45 -8.97 1.24 6.91
C LYS A 45 -9.07 0.00 6.02
N ILE A 46 -9.86 0.07 4.95
CA ILE A 46 -9.99 -1.05 3.99
C ILE A 46 -8.68 -1.20 3.23
N ALA A 47 -8.12 -0.10 2.70
CA ALA A 47 -6.85 -0.10 1.99
C ALA A 47 -5.69 -0.62 2.86
N SER A 48 -5.63 -0.26 4.15
CA SER A 48 -4.60 -0.78 5.04
C SER A 48 -4.70 -2.27 5.27
N PHE A 49 -5.92 -2.80 5.40
CA PHE A 49 -6.11 -4.24 5.55
C PHE A 49 -5.73 -5.01 4.29
N LEU A 50 -6.14 -4.50 3.11
CA LEU A 50 -5.77 -5.10 1.83
C LEU A 50 -4.26 -5.08 1.61
N THR A 51 -3.61 -3.93 1.87
CA THR A 51 -2.16 -3.78 1.73
C THR A 51 -1.42 -4.71 2.70
N PHE A 52 -1.87 -4.84 3.94
CA PHE A 52 -1.28 -5.77 4.90
C PHE A 52 -1.33 -7.22 4.40
N VAL A 53 -2.49 -7.65 3.89
CA VAL A 53 -2.70 -9.02 3.40
C VAL A 53 -1.88 -9.28 2.14
N GLU A 54 -1.77 -8.29 1.26
CA GLU A 54 -0.96 -8.37 0.06
C GLU A 54 0.52 -8.55 0.40
N GLU A 55 1.08 -7.65 1.23
CA GLU A 55 2.51 -7.63 1.58
C GLU A 55 2.92 -8.86 2.41
N ILE A 56 2.04 -9.40 3.27
CA ILE A 56 2.35 -10.61 4.05
C ILE A 56 2.18 -11.91 3.25
N THR A 57 1.53 -11.84 2.08
CA THR A 57 1.31 -13.02 1.23
C THR A 57 2.42 -13.09 0.19
N PRO A 58 3.32 -14.08 0.26
CA PRO A 58 4.41 -14.18 -0.69
C PRO A 58 3.87 -14.35 -2.12
N GLY A 59 4.35 -13.49 -3.02
CA GLY A 59 3.97 -13.50 -4.43
C GLY A 59 2.72 -12.69 -4.77
N LEU A 60 2.11 -11.99 -3.81
CA LEU A 60 1.06 -11.00 -4.06
C LEU A 60 1.52 -9.55 -3.90
N ASP A 61 2.67 -9.32 -3.28
CA ASP A 61 3.32 -8.05 -2.93
C ASP A 61 3.65 -7.13 -4.11
N PHE A 62 3.17 -7.43 -5.33
CA PHE A 62 3.50 -6.72 -6.57
C PHE A 62 2.36 -5.78 -6.97
N ILE A 63 1.24 -5.81 -6.26
CA ILE A 63 0.11 -4.99 -6.61
C ILE A 63 0.43 -3.58 -6.08
N PRO A 64 0.38 -2.52 -6.91
CA PRO A 64 0.72 -1.18 -6.46
C PRO A 64 -0.45 -0.58 -5.64
N SER A 65 -0.67 -1.13 -4.45
CA SER A 65 -1.84 -0.86 -3.58
C SER A 65 -1.93 0.60 -3.17
N PHE A 66 -0.79 1.26 -2.90
CA PHE A 66 -0.78 2.70 -2.59
C PHE A 66 -1.23 3.52 -3.78
N THR A 67 -0.74 3.21 -4.98
CA THR A 67 -1.13 3.91 -6.21
C THR A 67 -2.59 3.67 -6.57
N ILE A 68 -3.12 2.45 -6.42
CA ILE A 68 -4.54 2.16 -6.66
C ILE A 68 -5.42 2.97 -5.72
N THR A 69 -5.09 2.98 -4.42
CA THR A 69 -5.84 3.74 -3.42
C THR A 69 -5.75 5.24 -3.67
N TRP A 70 -4.59 5.73 -4.11
CA TRP A 70 -4.42 7.13 -4.52
C TRP A 70 -5.32 7.53 -5.68
N ILE A 71 -5.38 6.69 -6.72
CA ILE A 71 -6.24 6.94 -7.88
C ILE A 71 -7.70 6.96 -7.43
N TYR A 72 -8.13 5.99 -6.62
CA TYR A 72 -9.50 5.93 -6.11
C TYR A 72 -9.89 7.22 -5.37
N GLU A 73 -9.07 7.65 -4.42
CA GLU A 73 -9.34 8.86 -3.62
C GLU A 73 -9.32 10.12 -4.51
N TYR A 74 -8.37 10.23 -5.44
CA TYR A 74 -8.29 11.35 -6.37
C TYR A 74 -9.55 11.53 -7.22
N TYR A 75 -10.17 10.42 -7.65
CA TYR A 75 -11.44 10.47 -8.39
C TYR A 75 -12.65 10.75 -7.50
N GLN A 76 -12.64 10.35 -6.23
CA GLN A 76 -13.70 10.69 -5.27
C GLN A 76 -13.69 12.18 -4.94
N ASP A 77 -12.53 12.76 -4.63
CA ASP A 77 -12.38 14.19 -4.36
C ASP A 77 -12.91 15.04 -5.53
N LYS A 78 -12.57 14.66 -6.77
CA LYS A 78 -13.07 15.34 -7.98
C LYS A 78 -14.59 15.25 -8.17
N LYS A 79 -15.23 14.24 -7.59
CA LYS A 79 -16.67 14.05 -7.68
C LYS A 79 -17.41 14.89 -6.63
N GLU A 80 -16.78 15.16 -5.49
CA GLU A 80 -17.32 16.04 -4.46
C GLU A 80 -17.18 17.54 -4.81
N GLU A 81 -16.19 17.91 -5.64
CA GLU A 81 -16.04 19.28 -6.15
C GLU A 81 -17.02 19.68 -7.28
N LYS A 82 -17.86 18.76 -7.77
CA LYS A 82 -18.87 19.00 -8.82
C LYS A 82 -20.29 19.01 -8.28
#